data_AF-A0A2D0K2A0-F1
#
_entry.id   AF-A0A2D0K2A0-F1
#
_cell.length_a   1.000
_cell.length_b   1.000
_cell.length_c   1.000
_cell.angle_alpha   90.00
_cell.angle_beta   90.00
_cell.angle_gamma   90.00
#
_symmetry.space_group_name_H-M   'P 1'
#
loop_
_entity.id
_entity.type
_entity.pdbx_description
1 polymer ?
#
loop_
_entity_poly.entity_id
_entity_poly.type
_entity_poly.pdbx_seq_one_letter_code
_entity_poly.pdbx_strand_id
1 'polypeptide(L)'
;MAKNEFLPFGIADGANVLTNEEYGKLIARTNGFSSGVAKSQELNKVWRQASVIATVVAQFIAETNNQDVLDDGNLATLQKGLLSALRATVSSNIPNASLTTAGITKLSNATDSNAENIAATSKAVRQITDTLNTKQDKGDYATNSALNQVNDNANSRLEKAKNGADVEDKVAFVNNLGLAKTVELAKNAASSEYFSGDSKETLVLNKTAFFVINSDRSAGVRDRIDSHYLWAFNPEGVCHTDRCL
;
A
#
# COMPACT_ATOMS: atom_id res chain seq x y z
N MET A 1 4.04 -60.50 -14.09
CA MET A 1 3.57 -60.06 -12.76
C MET A 1 4.62 -60.46 -11.75
N ALA A 2 4.90 -59.60 -10.78
CA ALA A 2 5.78 -59.94 -9.67
C ALA A 2 5.24 -61.16 -8.90
N LYS A 3 6.15 -62.02 -8.46
CA LYS A 3 5.85 -63.26 -7.75
C LYS A 3 5.69 -63.02 -6.25
N ASN A 4 4.69 -63.63 -5.65
CA ASN A 4 4.50 -63.70 -4.20
C ASN A 4 4.66 -65.15 -3.74
N GLU A 5 5.67 -65.43 -2.92
CA GLU A 5 5.92 -66.78 -2.38
C GLU A 5 5.27 -67.04 -1.01
N PHE A 6 4.70 -66.01 -0.37
CA PHE A 6 3.92 -66.18 0.85
C PHE A 6 2.51 -66.62 0.48
N LEU A 7 2.29 -67.93 0.41
CA LEU A 7 1.04 -68.51 -0.05
C LEU A 7 0.04 -68.72 1.11
N PRO A 8 -1.27 -68.46 0.88
CA PRO A 8 -2.28 -68.71 1.89
C PRO A 8 -2.51 -70.21 2.08
N PHE A 9 -2.75 -70.62 3.32
CA PHE A 9 -2.97 -72.03 3.67
C PHE A 9 -4.47 -72.34 3.85
N GLY A 10 -4.90 -73.40 3.18
CA GLY A 10 -6.19 -74.02 3.41
C GLY A 10 -7.38 -73.15 3.04
N ILE A 11 -7.32 -72.28 2.04
CA ILE A 11 -8.43 -71.37 1.66
C ILE A 11 -9.52 -72.00 0.79
N ALA A 12 -9.33 -73.25 0.34
CA ALA A 12 -10.27 -73.93 -0.55
C ALA A 12 -11.62 -74.23 0.14
N ASP A 13 -12.66 -74.36 -0.68
CA ASP A 13 -13.96 -74.84 -0.23
C ASP A 13 -13.82 -76.24 0.38
N GLY A 14 -14.50 -76.47 1.50
CA GLY A 14 -14.40 -77.72 2.26
C GLY A 14 -13.07 -77.93 3.01
N ALA A 15 -12.17 -76.94 3.02
CA ALA A 15 -10.92 -77.08 3.77
C ALA A 15 -11.19 -77.25 5.27
N ASN A 16 -10.48 -78.22 5.85
CA ASN A 16 -10.64 -78.71 7.21
C ASN A 16 -10.24 -77.66 8.27
N VAL A 17 -11.12 -76.70 8.53
CA VAL A 17 -10.96 -75.66 9.58
C VAL A 17 -12.25 -75.47 10.36
N LEU A 18 -12.12 -74.88 11.55
CA LEU A 18 -13.27 -74.37 12.29
C LEU A 18 -13.97 -73.20 11.60
N THR A 19 -15.29 -73.13 11.81
CA THR A 19 -16.06 -71.92 11.51
C THR A 19 -15.58 -70.74 12.38
N ASN A 20 -15.91 -69.51 11.99
CA ASN A 20 -15.56 -68.33 12.78
C ASN A 20 -16.23 -68.35 14.16
N GLU A 21 -17.43 -68.91 14.27
CA GLU A 21 -18.15 -69.03 15.53
C GLU A 21 -17.48 -70.03 16.48
N GLU A 22 -17.15 -71.23 16.01
CA GLU A 22 -16.48 -72.25 16.82
C GLU A 22 -15.09 -71.81 17.26
N TYR A 23 -14.31 -71.22 16.35
CA TYR A 23 -13.01 -70.64 16.68
C TYR A 23 -13.16 -69.46 17.66
N GLY A 24 -14.27 -68.72 17.55
CA GLY A 24 -14.68 -67.67 18.48
C GLY A 24 -14.79 -68.15 19.93
N LYS A 25 -15.20 -69.40 20.13
CA LYS A 25 -15.44 -70.05 21.43
C LYS A 25 -14.26 -70.91 21.91
N LEU A 26 -13.25 -71.13 21.08
CA LEU A 26 -12.11 -72.00 21.40
C LEU A 26 -11.23 -71.40 22.51
N ILE A 27 -11.12 -72.11 23.64
CA ILE A 27 -10.32 -71.68 24.81
C ILE A 27 -8.83 -71.49 24.44
N ALA A 28 -8.31 -72.33 23.53
CA ALA A 28 -6.92 -72.27 23.07
C ALA A 28 -6.55 -70.96 22.33
N ARG A 29 -7.54 -70.16 21.87
CA ARG A 29 -7.25 -68.84 21.29
C ARG A 29 -6.60 -67.90 22.31
N THR A 30 -6.99 -68.02 23.58
CA THR A 30 -6.47 -67.18 24.66
C THR A 30 -5.27 -67.83 25.34
N ASN A 31 -5.36 -69.13 25.65
CA ASN A 31 -4.35 -69.81 26.47
C ASN A 31 -3.25 -70.51 25.65
N GLY A 32 -3.37 -70.50 24.32
CA GLY A 32 -2.58 -71.38 23.46
C GLY A 32 -3.01 -72.85 23.55
N PHE A 33 -2.45 -73.68 22.67
CA PHE A 33 -2.65 -75.12 22.75
C PHE A 33 -1.84 -75.69 23.91
N SER A 34 -2.49 -76.45 24.78
CA SER A 34 -1.84 -77.21 25.85
C SER A 34 -1.24 -78.52 25.31
N SER A 35 -0.39 -79.17 26.11
CA SER A 35 0.11 -80.52 25.81
C SER A 35 -1.06 -81.50 25.64
N GLY A 36 -1.05 -82.27 24.55
CA GLY A 36 -2.14 -83.20 24.20
C GLY A 36 -2.30 -83.36 22.69
N VAL A 37 -3.45 -83.89 22.27
CA VAL A 37 -3.76 -84.09 20.85
C VAL A 37 -4.15 -82.77 20.20
N ALA A 38 -3.38 -82.32 19.22
CA ALA A 38 -3.72 -81.15 18.44
C ALA A 38 -4.73 -81.50 17.33
N LYS A 39 -5.94 -80.95 17.40
CA LYS A 39 -6.95 -81.17 16.36
C LYS A 39 -6.59 -80.37 15.11
N SER A 40 -6.48 -81.05 13.98
CA SER A 40 -6.08 -80.44 12.71
C SER A 40 -6.97 -79.27 12.29
N GLN A 41 -8.28 -79.32 12.57
CA GLN A 41 -9.21 -78.21 12.28
C GLN A 41 -8.90 -76.93 13.07
N GLU A 42 -8.44 -77.07 14.32
CA GLU A 42 -8.10 -75.96 15.19
C GLU A 42 -6.78 -75.32 14.73
N LEU A 43 -5.76 -76.14 14.44
CA LEU A 43 -4.47 -75.68 13.90
C LEU A 43 -4.60 -75.04 12.52
N ASN A 44 -5.32 -75.68 11.60
CA ASN A 44 -5.52 -75.18 10.25
C ASN A 44 -6.24 -73.81 10.27
N LYS A 45 -7.10 -73.55 11.27
CA LYS A 45 -7.74 -72.24 11.42
C LYS A 45 -6.73 -71.14 11.75
N VAL A 46 -5.80 -71.41 12.68
CA VAL A 46 -4.72 -70.49 13.05
C VAL A 46 -3.80 -70.25 11.85
N TRP A 47 -3.37 -71.32 11.17
CA TRP A 47 -2.51 -71.22 9.99
C TRP A 47 -3.19 -70.47 8.85
N ARG A 48 -4.48 -70.73 8.59
CA ARG A 48 -5.24 -69.96 7.59
C ARG A 48 -5.28 -68.48 7.95
N GLN A 49 -5.64 -68.11 9.18
CA GLN A 49 -5.71 -66.69 9.57
C GLN A 49 -4.36 -65.98 9.42
N ALA A 50 -3.26 -66.62 9.85
CA ALA A 50 -1.92 -66.05 9.73
C ALA A 50 -1.45 -65.93 8.27
N SER A 51 -1.55 -67.02 7.50
CA SER A 51 -1.08 -67.08 6.11
C SER A 51 -1.90 -66.21 5.16
N VAL A 52 -3.20 -66.03 5.41
CA VAL A 52 -4.04 -65.10 4.63
C VAL A 52 -3.59 -63.66 4.80
N ILE A 53 -3.24 -63.22 6.02
CA ILE A 53 -2.69 -61.88 6.22
C ILE A 53 -1.31 -61.76 5.59
N ALA A 54 -0.45 -62.78 5.75
CA ALA A 54 0.88 -62.79 5.15
C ALA A 54 0.83 -62.67 3.62
N THR A 55 -0.04 -63.44 2.96
CA THR A 55 -0.17 -63.37 1.50
C THR A 55 -0.70 -62.02 1.02
N VAL A 56 -1.66 -61.41 1.73
CA VAL A 56 -2.20 -60.09 1.36
C VAL A 56 -1.11 -59.01 1.45
N VAL A 57 -0.32 -59.02 2.53
CA VAL A 57 0.78 -58.07 2.70
C VAL A 57 1.86 -58.29 1.65
N ALA A 58 2.28 -59.54 1.42
CA ALA A 58 3.29 -59.85 0.42
C ALA A 58 2.83 -59.53 -1.01
N GLN A 59 1.56 -59.79 -1.33
CA GLN A 59 0.97 -59.43 -2.62
C GLN A 59 0.96 -57.90 -2.82
N PHE A 60 0.57 -57.15 -1.79
CA PHE A 60 0.63 -55.70 -1.80
C PHE A 60 2.05 -55.18 -2.08
N ILE A 61 3.08 -55.77 -1.45
CA ILE A 61 4.49 -55.43 -1.70
C ILE A 61 4.86 -55.73 -3.15
N ALA A 62 4.51 -56.93 -3.63
CA ALA A 62 4.88 -57.41 -4.95
C ALA A 62 4.28 -56.54 -6.06
N GLU A 63 2.99 -56.23 -5.96
CA GLU A 63 2.27 -55.42 -6.93
C GLU A 63 2.73 -53.96 -6.90
N THR A 64 2.87 -53.37 -5.70
CA THR A 64 3.22 -51.95 -5.57
C THR A 64 4.64 -51.65 -6.03
N ASN A 65 5.59 -52.55 -5.75
CA ASN A 65 6.99 -52.37 -6.14
C ASN A 65 7.32 -52.99 -7.51
N ASN A 66 6.42 -53.80 -8.07
CA ASN A 66 6.68 -54.64 -9.24
C ASN A 66 7.96 -55.50 -9.08
N GLN A 67 8.10 -56.12 -7.91
CA GLN A 67 9.26 -56.94 -7.52
C GLN A 67 8.81 -58.20 -6.79
N ASP A 68 9.54 -59.30 -7.00
CA ASP A 68 9.23 -60.57 -6.33
C ASP A 68 9.42 -60.46 -4.80
N VAL A 69 8.55 -61.15 -4.08
CA VAL A 69 8.60 -61.29 -2.62
C VAL A 69 8.81 -62.75 -2.29
N LEU A 70 10.06 -63.07 -1.91
CA LEU A 70 10.55 -64.44 -1.71
C LEU A 70 10.42 -64.89 -0.25
N ASP A 71 10.17 -66.18 -0.03
CA ASP A 71 10.16 -66.81 1.30
C ASP A 71 11.54 -67.43 1.62
N ASP A 72 12.57 -66.58 1.71
CA ASP A 72 13.98 -66.96 1.92
C ASP A 72 14.48 -66.63 3.35
N GLY A 73 13.58 -66.17 4.23
CA GLY A 73 13.91 -65.71 5.58
C GLY A 73 14.60 -64.34 5.66
N ASN A 74 14.76 -63.62 4.54
CA ASN A 74 15.42 -62.32 4.51
C ASN A 74 14.48 -61.19 4.97
N LEU A 75 14.41 -61.00 6.29
CA LEU A 75 13.59 -59.97 6.92
C LEU A 75 13.93 -58.55 6.45
N ALA A 76 15.20 -58.27 6.15
CA ALA A 76 15.64 -56.95 5.73
C ALA A 76 15.07 -56.57 4.35
N THR A 77 15.09 -57.50 3.41
CA THR A 77 14.50 -57.31 2.08
C THR A 77 12.99 -57.13 2.18
N LEU A 78 12.31 -57.97 2.97
CA LEU A 78 10.86 -57.88 3.17
C LEU A 78 10.46 -56.53 3.81
N GLN A 79 11.17 -56.10 4.85
CA GLN A 79 10.93 -54.82 5.52
C GLN A 79 11.14 -53.64 4.57
N LYS A 80 12.24 -53.66 3.79
CA LYS A 80 12.53 -52.62 2.79
C LYS A 80 11.44 -52.57 1.72
N GLY A 81 11.00 -53.74 1.24
CA GLY A 81 9.91 -53.87 0.28
C GLY A 81 8.61 -53.27 0.81
N LEU A 82 8.22 -53.60 2.05
CA LEU A 82 7.04 -53.03 2.70
C LEU A 82 7.11 -51.51 2.83
N LEU A 83 8.24 -50.99 3.31
CA LEU A 83 8.44 -49.54 3.45
C LEU A 83 8.38 -48.83 2.08
N SER A 84 8.96 -49.44 1.05
CA SER A 84 8.90 -48.94 -0.33
C SER A 84 7.45 -48.90 -0.84
N ALA A 85 6.70 -49.99 -0.67
CA ALA A 85 5.31 -50.08 -1.12
C ALA A 85 4.41 -49.04 -0.43
N LEU A 86 4.59 -48.85 0.88
CA LEU A 86 3.86 -47.81 1.62
C LEU A 86 4.20 -46.40 1.10
N ARG A 87 5.48 -46.08 0.87
CA ARG A 87 5.91 -44.77 0.34
C ARG A 87 5.39 -44.52 -1.07
N ALA A 88 5.44 -45.54 -1.93
CA ALA A 88 4.91 -45.47 -3.29
C ALA A 88 3.39 -45.24 -3.27
N THR A 89 2.67 -45.96 -2.42
CA THR A 89 1.22 -45.77 -2.24
C THR A 89 0.88 -44.35 -1.81
N VAL A 90 1.58 -43.81 -0.81
CA VAL A 90 1.37 -42.43 -0.35
C VAL A 90 1.67 -41.43 -1.47
N SER A 91 2.78 -41.60 -2.19
CA SER A 91 3.21 -40.67 -3.25
C SER A 91 2.28 -40.68 -4.47
N SER A 92 1.68 -41.82 -4.80
CA SER A 92 0.77 -41.95 -5.95
C SER A 92 -0.66 -41.49 -5.63
N ASN A 93 -1.07 -41.51 -4.37
CA ASN A 93 -2.45 -41.21 -3.96
C ASN A 93 -2.62 -39.84 -3.31
N ILE A 94 -1.54 -39.17 -2.89
CA ILE A 94 -1.59 -37.82 -2.37
C ILE A 94 -0.98 -36.86 -3.40
N PRO A 95 -1.78 -36.03 -4.08
CA PRO A 95 -1.26 -35.10 -5.09
C PRO A 95 -0.42 -34.01 -4.44
N ASN A 96 0.26 -33.22 -5.27
CA ASN A 96 0.80 -31.93 -4.81
C ASN A 96 -0.36 -31.00 -4.44
N ALA A 97 -0.21 -30.24 -3.36
CA ALA A 97 -1.23 -29.27 -2.98
C ALA A 97 -1.30 -28.11 -3.98
N SER A 98 -2.49 -27.56 -4.14
CA SER A 98 -2.77 -26.32 -4.85
C SER A 98 -3.80 -25.49 -4.06
N LEU A 99 -4.21 -24.34 -4.60
CA LEU A 99 -5.25 -23.51 -3.98
C LEU A 99 -6.62 -24.21 -3.90
N THR A 100 -6.86 -25.22 -4.74
CA THR A 100 -8.15 -25.92 -4.84
C THR A 100 -8.08 -27.41 -4.51
N THR A 101 -6.87 -27.97 -4.38
CA THR A 101 -6.65 -29.40 -4.13
C THR A 101 -5.71 -29.57 -2.95
N ALA A 102 -6.15 -30.25 -1.90
CA ALA A 102 -5.28 -30.60 -0.77
C ALA A 102 -4.21 -31.61 -1.19
N GLY A 103 -3.01 -31.52 -0.61
CA GLY A 103 -1.89 -32.37 -1.01
C GLY A 103 -0.60 -32.11 -0.24
N ILE A 104 0.51 -32.66 -0.73
CA ILE A 104 1.86 -32.41 -0.18
C ILE A 104 2.34 -31.02 -0.63
N THR A 105 2.86 -30.22 0.30
CA THR A 105 3.48 -28.92 0.02
C THR A 105 4.99 -28.96 0.25
N LYS A 106 5.74 -28.27 -0.61
CA LYS A 106 7.14 -27.92 -0.36
C LYS A 106 7.18 -26.50 0.21
N LEU A 107 8.06 -26.25 1.18
CA LEU A 107 8.25 -24.93 1.79
C LEU A 107 9.51 -24.26 1.25
N SER A 108 9.47 -22.94 1.06
CA SER A 108 10.64 -22.15 0.66
C SER A 108 10.77 -20.85 1.47
N ASN A 109 12.02 -20.48 1.72
CA ASN A 109 12.40 -19.18 2.29
C ASN A 109 12.77 -18.14 1.21
N ALA A 110 12.69 -18.48 -0.09
CA ALA A 110 12.98 -17.54 -1.17
C ALA A 110 11.96 -16.40 -1.20
N THR A 111 12.43 -15.17 -1.44
CA THR A 111 11.59 -13.95 -1.45
C THR A 111 11.33 -13.42 -2.85
N ASP A 112 11.84 -14.10 -3.88
CA ASP A 112 11.87 -13.70 -5.28
C ASP A 112 11.50 -14.86 -6.23
N SER A 113 10.95 -15.94 -5.70
CA SER A 113 10.58 -17.12 -6.49
C SER A 113 9.27 -16.91 -7.26
N ASN A 114 9.22 -17.43 -8.49
CA ASN A 114 8.02 -17.53 -9.33
C ASN A 114 7.36 -18.92 -9.28
N ALA A 115 7.74 -19.78 -8.32
CA ALA A 115 7.19 -21.12 -8.22
C ALA A 115 5.74 -21.11 -7.71
N GLU A 116 4.83 -21.73 -8.46
CA GLU A 116 3.41 -21.84 -8.09
C GLU A 116 3.08 -23.10 -7.27
N ASN A 117 4.05 -24.00 -7.11
CA ASN A 117 3.90 -25.29 -6.42
C ASN A 117 4.66 -25.36 -5.07
N ILE A 118 5.00 -24.21 -4.50
CA ILE A 118 5.75 -24.09 -3.24
C ILE A 118 5.08 -23.05 -2.36
N ALA A 119 4.86 -23.35 -1.09
CA ALA A 119 4.36 -22.39 -0.12
C ALA A 119 5.50 -21.57 0.50
N ALA A 120 5.26 -20.26 0.66
CA ALA A 120 6.17 -19.38 1.38
C ALA A 120 6.17 -19.69 2.87
N THR A 121 7.32 -19.63 3.52
CA THR A 121 7.42 -19.71 4.98
C THR A 121 7.19 -18.35 5.64
N SER A 122 6.90 -18.37 6.94
CA SER A 122 6.88 -17.15 7.77
C SER A 122 8.21 -16.38 7.73
N LYS A 123 9.34 -17.07 7.56
CA LYS A 123 10.66 -16.46 7.39
C LYS A 123 10.76 -15.64 6.10
N ALA A 124 10.29 -16.17 4.96
CA ALA A 124 10.25 -15.41 3.70
C ALA A 124 9.40 -14.14 3.84
N VAL A 125 8.18 -14.28 4.41
CA VAL A 125 7.26 -13.15 4.63
C VAL A 125 7.87 -12.09 5.55
N ARG A 126 8.58 -12.52 6.61
CA ARG A 126 9.27 -11.61 7.51
C ARG A 126 10.42 -10.88 6.82
N GLN A 127 11.24 -11.56 6.02
CA GLN A 127 12.34 -10.93 5.29
C GLN A 127 11.85 -9.85 4.31
N ILE A 128 10.72 -10.09 3.64
CA ILE A 128 10.07 -9.09 2.77
C ILE A 128 9.63 -7.89 3.60
N THR A 129 8.94 -8.14 4.72
CA THR A 129 8.51 -7.10 5.65
C THR A 129 9.68 -6.25 6.16
N ASP A 130 10.76 -6.89 6.61
CA ASP A 130 11.95 -6.21 7.11
C ASP A 130 12.62 -5.37 6.00
N THR A 131 12.69 -5.88 4.77
CA THR A 131 13.23 -5.15 3.61
C THR A 131 12.37 -3.95 3.23
N LEU A 132 11.05 -4.06 3.29
CA LEU A 132 10.14 -2.95 3.01
C LEU A 132 10.30 -1.84 4.07
N ASN A 133 10.42 -2.22 5.34
CA ASN A 133 10.64 -1.28 6.44
C ASN A 133 11.98 -0.50 6.35
N THR A 134 12.99 -1.01 5.63
CA THR A 134 14.27 -0.28 5.42
C THR A 134 14.25 0.60 4.18
N LYS A 135 13.48 0.25 3.16
CA LYS A 135 13.33 1.08 1.95
C LYS A 135 12.37 2.23 2.15
N GLN A 136 11.43 2.08 3.08
CA GLN A 136 10.47 3.09 3.41
C GLN A 136 10.15 2.96 4.90
N ASP A 137 10.45 4.00 5.68
CA ASP A 137 10.02 4.06 7.06
C ASP A 137 8.51 3.83 7.12
N LYS A 138 8.06 3.02 8.08
CA LYS A 138 6.64 2.73 8.30
C LYS A 138 5.90 4.04 8.58
N GLY A 139 5.32 4.63 7.53
CA GLY A 139 4.68 5.94 7.54
C GLY A 139 3.69 6.08 6.39
N ASP A 140 2.68 6.90 6.64
CA ASP A 140 1.54 7.17 5.75
C ASP A 140 2.02 7.63 4.36
N TYR A 141 1.55 6.98 3.29
CA TYR A 141 1.89 7.31 1.89
C TYR A 141 1.56 8.77 1.52
N ALA A 142 0.78 9.46 2.35
CA ALA A 142 0.33 10.83 2.20
C ALA A 142 1.31 11.90 2.73
N THR A 143 2.29 11.55 3.58
CA THR A 143 3.28 12.51 4.08
C THR A 143 4.62 12.33 3.38
N ASN A 144 4.62 12.45 2.06
CA ASN A 144 5.88 12.67 1.37
C ASN A 144 6.41 14.02 1.89
N SER A 145 7.51 14.00 2.65
CA SER A 145 8.13 15.23 3.16
C SER A 145 8.38 16.25 2.04
N ALA A 146 8.67 15.78 0.82
CA ALA A 146 8.78 16.64 -0.35
C ALA A 146 7.43 17.25 -0.79
N LEU A 147 6.29 16.55 -0.65
CA LEU A 147 4.96 17.13 -0.92
C LEU A 147 4.61 18.21 0.10
N ASN A 148 4.93 17.99 1.38
CA ASN A 148 4.74 19.03 2.40
C ASN A 148 5.62 20.25 2.11
N GLN A 149 6.90 20.05 1.76
CA GLN A 149 7.78 21.14 1.36
C GLN A 149 7.26 21.92 0.14
N VAL A 150 6.69 21.22 -0.87
CA VAL A 150 6.09 21.86 -2.04
C VAL A 150 4.84 22.66 -1.65
N ASN A 151 3.96 22.10 -0.80
CA ASN A 151 2.76 22.78 -0.33
C ASN A 151 3.10 24.00 0.54
N ASP A 152 4.06 23.88 1.47
CA ASP A 152 4.51 24.99 2.31
C ASP A 152 5.15 26.09 1.46
N ASN A 153 5.94 25.72 0.45
CA ASN A 153 6.47 26.68 -0.50
C ASN A 153 5.38 27.36 -1.34
N ALA A 154 4.32 26.64 -1.74
CA ALA A 154 3.20 27.21 -2.48
C ALA A 154 2.36 28.14 -1.60
N ASN A 155 2.05 27.73 -0.37
CA ASN A 155 1.26 28.48 0.61
C ASN A 155 1.98 29.74 1.13
N SER A 156 3.30 29.80 1.00
CA SER A 156 4.09 31.00 1.33
C SER A 156 4.20 32.01 0.17
N ARG A 157 3.49 31.82 -0.95
CA ARG A 157 3.44 32.79 -2.07
C ARG A 157 2.12 33.53 -2.08
N LEU A 158 2.14 34.72 -2.71
CA LEU A 158 0.94 35.55 -2.89
C LEU A 158 -0.10 34.84 -3.76
N GLU A 159 -1.33 34.78 -3.25
CA GLU A 159 -2.47 34.16 -3.92
C GLU A 159 -3.13 35.13 -4.90
N LYS A 160 -3.28 34.69 -6.16
CA LYS A 160 -3.89 35.52 -7.22
C LYS A 160 -5.29 36.01 -6.85
N ALA A 161 -6.10 35.17 -6.22
CA ALA A 161 -7.48 35.49 -5.88
C ALA A 161 -7.60 36.57 -4.79
N LYS A 162 -6.54 36.77 -3.99
CA LYS A 162 -6.51 37.77 -2.91
C LYS A 162 -6.12 39.16 -3.41
N ASN A 163 -5.69 39.31 -4.66
CA ASN A 163 -5.35 40.60 -5.28
C ASN A 163 -4.43 41.47 -4.38
N GLY A 164 -3.43 40.85 -3.75
CA GLY A 164 -2.47 41.53 -2.87
C GLY A 164 -2.96 41.82 -1.45
N ALA A 165 -4.14 41.33 -1.05
CA ALA A 165 -4.62 41.45 0.32
C ALA A 165 -3.71 40.72 1.34
N ASP A 166 -3.02 39.67 0.89
CA ASP A 166 -2.09 38.79 1.60
C ASP A 166 -0.63 39.23 1.55
N VAL A 167 -0.34 40.43 1.02
CA VAL A 167 0.98 41.06 1.22
C VAL A 167 1.14 41.43 2.68
N GLU A 168 2.15 40.83 3.34
CA GLU A 168 2.43 41.03 4.77
C GLU A 168 2.77 42.48 5.12
N ASP A 169 3.76 43.07 4.43
CA ASP A 169 4.11 44.49 4.56
C ASP A 169 3.82 45.25 3.27
N LYS A 170 2.65 45.89 3.24
CA LYS A 170 2.19 46.69 2.10
C LYS A 170 3.02 47.94 1.88
N VAL A 171 3.59 48.54 2.93
CA VAL A 171 4.40 49.76 2.81
C VAL A 171 5.75 49.42 2.18
N ALA A 172 6.41 48.38 2.68
CA ALA A 172 7.64 47.86 2.06
C ALA A 172 7.40 47.42 0.62
N PHE A 173 6.26 46.77 0.32
CA PHE A 173 5.89 46.39 -1.04
C PHE A 173 5.78 47.60 -1.98
N VAL A 174 5.09 48.67 -1.56
CA VAL A 174 4.97 49.92 -2.34
C VAL A 174 6.34 50.59 -2.55
N ASN A 175 7.22 50.55 -1.54
CA ASN A 175 8.58 51.05 -1.67
C ASN A 175 9.41 50.23 -2.66
N ASN A 176 9.31 48.90 -2.63
CA ASN A 176 9.99 48.00 -3.55
C ASN A 176 9.51 48.14 -5.01
N LEU A 177 8.25 48.57 -5.21
CA LEU A 177 7.73 48.94 -6.53
C LEU A 177 8.27 50.30 -7.02
N GLY A 178 9.00 51.05 -6.20
CA GLY A 178 9.51 52.39 -6.54
C GLY A 178 8.43 53.48 -6.51
N LEU A 179 7.27 53.22 -5.88
CA LEU A 179 6.12 54.13 -5.87
C LEU A 179 6.07 55.07 -4.66
N ALA A 180 7.06 54.99 -3.76
CA ALA A 180 7.12 55.79 -2.54
C ALA A 180 6.97 57.30 -2.82
N LYS A 181 7.77 57.82 -3.76
CA LYS A 181 7.74 59.24 -4.16
C LYS A 181 6.43 59.63 -4.83
N THR A 182 5.83 58.73 -5.61
CA THR A 182 4.52 58.97 -6.25
C THR A 182 3.42 59.13 -5.22
N VAL A 183 3.40 58.27 -4.19
CA VAL A 183 2.44 58.38 -3.07
C VAL A 183 2.64 59.67 -2.30
N GLU A 184 3.88 60.06 -2.02
CA GLU A 184 4.21 61.32 -1.36
C GLU A 184 3.76 62.54 -2.17
N LEU A 185 4.07 62.58 -3.47
CA LEU A 185 3.63 63.65 -4.36
C LEU A 185 2.10 63.72 -4.44
N ALA A 186 1.42 62.58 -4.52
CA ALA A 186 -0.05 62.52 -4.56
C ALA A 186 -0.70 63.01 -3.26
N LYS A 187 -0.15 62.64 -2.09
CA LYS A 187 -0.63 63.12 -0.79
C LYS A 187 -0.49 64.64 -0.62
N ASN A 188 0.56 65.21 -1.23
CA ASN A 188 0.84 66.65 -1.18
C ASN A 188 0.29 67.41 -2.41
N ALA A 189 -0.44 66.74 -3.30
CA ALA A 189 -1.03 67.38 -4.46
C ALA A 189 -2.23 68.24 -4.04
N ALA A 190 -2.32 69.45 -4.58
CA ALA A 190 -3.47 70.32 -4.34
C ALA A 190 -4.71 69.77 -5.08
N SER A 191 -5.87 69.76 -4.42
CA SER A 191 -7.11 69.18 -4.98
C SER A 191 -7.62 69.99 -6.17
N SER A 192 -8.05 69.30 -7.24
CA SER A 192 -8.66 69.93 -8.43
C SER A 192 -9.96 70.67 -8.13
N GLU A 193 -10.59 70.43 -6.98
CA GLU A 193 -11.74 71.23 -6.52
C GLU A 193 -11.38 72.71 -6.28
N TYR A 194 -10.09 73.04 -6.15
CA TYR A 194 -9.57 74.40 -5.96
C TYR A 194 -8.92 74.99 -7.24
N PHE A 195 -8.97 74.27 -8.37
CA PHE A 195 -8.41 74.72 -9.64
C PHE A 195 -9.39 74.51 -10.80
N SER A 196 -9.93 75.61 -11.34
CA SER A 196 -10.66 75.61 -12.60
C SER A 196 -9.93 76.51 -13.60
N GLY A 197 -9.27 75.93 -14.60
CA GLY A 197 -8.65 76.68 -15.71
C GLY A 197 -7.55 75.89 -16.44
N ASP A 198 -7.54 75.96 -17.78
CA ASP A 198 -6.57 75.29 -18.68
C ASP A 198 -5.22 76.05 -18.78
N SER A 199 -4.94 76.94 -17.83
CA SER A 199 -3.75 77.79 -17.84
C SER A 199 -3.17 77.92 -16.44
N LYS A 200 -1.84 77.83 -16.33
CA LYS A 200 -1.02 77.78 -15.11
C LYS A 200 -1.07 79.02 -14.19
N GLU A 201 -2.07 79.89 -14.35
CA GLU A 201 -2.05 81.29 -13.87
C GLU A 201 -3.26 81.67 -13.01
N THR A 202 -4.18 80.74 -12.75
CA THR A 202 -5.40 81.01 -11.97
C THR A 202 -5.51 80.06 -10.79
N LEU A 203 -5.52 80.63 -9.57
CA LEU A 203 -5.69 79.90 -8.32
C LEU A 203 -7.05 80.29 -7.71
N VAL A 204 -7.94 79.32 -7.56
CA VAL A 204 -9.30 79.56 -7.05
C VAL A 204 -9.39 79.06 -5.61
N LEU A 205 -9.10 79.93 -4.65
CA LEU A 205 -9.20 79.58 -3.24
C LEU A 205 -10.63 79.85 -2.74
N ASN A 206 -11.38 78.77 -2.51
CA ASN A 206 -12.63 78.74 -1.73
C ASN A 206 -13.67 79.81 -2.11
N LYS A 207 -14.46 79.56 -3.18
CA LYS A 207 -15.80 80.10 -3.56
C LYS A 207 -16.14 81.60 -3.30
N THR A 208 -15.20 82.41 -2.84
CA THR A 208 -15.41 83.78 -2.34
C THR A 208 -14.46 84.77 -3.01
N ALA A 209 -13.33 84.30 -3.55
CA ALA A 209 -12.45 85.12 -4.38
C ALA A 209 -11.72 84.27 -5.42
N PHE A 210 -11.53 84.85 -6.60
CA PHE A 210 -10.61 84.32 -7.62
C PHE A 210 -9.33 85.15 -7.62
N PHE A 211 -8.19 84.49 -7.52
CA PHE A 211 -6.89 85.14 -7.64
C PHE A 211 -6.28 84.84 -9.00
N VAL A 212 -5.96 85.91 -9.72
CA VAL A 212 -5.20 85.82 -10.97
C VAL A 212 -3.79 86.30 -10.68
N ILE A 213 -2.80 85.55 -11.16
CA ILE A 213 -1.40 85.94 -11.10
C ILE A 213 -0.88 86.02 -12.54
N ASN A 214 -0.50 87.20 -12.97
CA ASN A 214 -0.07 87.49 -14.35
C ASN A 214 1.06 88.52 -14.35
N SER A 215 1.82 88.59 -15.44
CA SER A 215 2.89 89.55 -15.67
C SER A 215 2.43 90.88 -16.30
N ASP A 216 1.17 91.02 -16.71
CA ASP A 216 0.64 92.25 -17.32
C ASP A 216 0.00 93.21 -16.31
N ARG A 217 0.57 94.41 -16.13
CA ARG A 217 0.10 95.42 -15.16
C ARG A 217 -1.13 96.21 -15.63
N SER A 218 -1.55 96.06 -16.88
CA SER A 218 -2.46 96.99 -17.57
C SER A 218 -3.84 97.17 -16.91
N ALA A 219 -4.34 96.16 -16.19
CA ALA A 219 -5.69 96.12 -15.63
C ALA A 219 -5.82 96.50 -14.13
N GLY A 220 -4.80 97.11 -13.52
CA GLY A 220 -4.87 97.59 -12.12
C GLY A 220 -4.66 96.50 -11.06
N VAL A 221 -3.62 96.62 -10.23
CA VAL A 221 -3.09 95.51 -9.42
C VAL A 221 -3.51 95.61 -7.95
N ARG A 222 -3.88 94.49 -7.30
CA ARG A 222 -4.15 94.44 -5.86
C ARG A 222 -2.87 94.35 -5.02
N ASP A 223 -1.95 93.48 -5.42
CA ASP A 223 -0.65 93.32 -4.76
C ASP A 223 0.43 92.90 -5.76
N ARG A 224 1.70 93.15 -5.46
CA ARG A 224 2.82 92.77 -6.32
C ARG A 224 3.75 91.83 -5.56
N ILE A 225 3.97 90.64 -6.12
CA ILE A 225 4.89 89.64 -5.58
C ILE A 225 5.95 89.39 -6.66
N ASP A 226 7.16 89.90 -6.42
CA ASP A 226 8.29 89.89 -7.36
C ASP A 226 7.97 90.51 -8.75
N SER A 227 8.08 89.70 -9.82
CA SER A 227 7.80 90.07 -11.21
C SER A 227 6.36 89.78 -11.63
N HIS A 228 5.51 89.34 -10.70
CA HIS A 228 4.10 89.03 -10.97
C HIS A 228 3.18 89.97 -10.19
N TYR A 229 2.00 90.16 -10.75
CA TYR A 229 0.95 90.99 -10.19
C TYR A 229 -0.20 90.09 -9.75
N LEU A 230 -0.78 90.40 -8.60
CA LEU A 230 -1.91 89.69 -8.02
C LEU A 230 -3.18 90.55 -8.18
N TRP A 231 -4.21 89.94 -8.73
CA TRP A 231 -5.57 90.47 -8.70
C TRP A 231 -6.43 89.61 -7.78
N ALA A 232 -7.39 90.25 -7.10
CA ALA A 232 -8.46 89.53 -6.44
C ALA A 232 -9.80 90.04 -6.97
N PHE A 233 -10.59 89.12 -7.50
CA PHE A 233 -11.93 89.38 -7.98
C PHE A 233 -12.92 88.72 -7.03
N ASN A 234 -14.07 89.37 -6.84
CA ASN A 234 -15.20 88.71 -6.21
C ASN A 234 -15.75 87.59 -7.13
N PRO A 235 -16.70 86.76 -6.67
CA PRO A 235 -17.23 85.66 -7.47
C PRO A 235 -17.95 86.09 -8.77
N GLU A 236 -18.35 87.35 -8.89
CA GLU A 236 -18.98 87.93 -10.08
C GLU A 236 -17.96 88.49 -11.08
N GLY A 237 -16.65 88.32 -10.83
CA GLY A 237 -15.59 88.82 -11.70
C GLY A 237 -15.28 90.31 -11.53
N VAL A 238 -15.80 90.95 -10.49
CA VAL A 238 -15.63 92.39 -10.23
C VAL A 238 -14.43 92.62 -9.32
N CYS A 239 -13.53 93.52 -9.74
CA CYS A 239 -12.34 93.90 -8.97
C CYS A 239 -12.75 94.75 -7.76
N HIS A 240 -12.15 94.49 -6.60
CA HIS A 240 -12.59 95.04 -5.31
C HIS A 240 -12.08 96.48 -5.01
N THR A 241 -11.45 97.18 -5.95
CA THR A 241 -10.87 98.52 -5.70
C THR A 241 -11.31 99.56 -6.74
N ASP A 242 -11.59 100.78 -6.25
CA ASP A 242 -12.18 101.93 -6.97
C ASP A 242 -11.29 102.56 -8.08
N ARG A 243 -10.39 101.80 -8.70
CA ARG A 243 -9.60 102.27 -9.85
C ARG A 243 -9.44 101.19 -10.91
N CYS A 244 -10.44 101.08 -11.77
CA CYS A 244 -10.31 100.56 -13.13
C CYS A 244 -11.27 101.36 -14.04
N LEU A 245 -10.76 101.90 -15.15
CA LEU A 245 -11.56 102.28 -16.32
C LEU A 245 -11.78 101.04 -17.19
#